data_AF-A0A2E7RU02-F1
#
_entry.id   AF-A0A2E7RU02-F1
#
_cell.length_a   1.000
_cell.length_b   1.000
_cell.length_c   1.000
_cell.angle_alpha   90.00
_cell.angle_beta   90.00
_cell.angle_gamma   90.00
#
_symmetry.space_group_name_H-M   'P 1'
#
loop_
_entity.id
_entity.type
_entity.pdbx_description
1 polymer ?
#
loop_
_entity_poly.entity_id
_entity_poly.type
_entity_poly.pdbx_seq_one_letter_code
_entity_poly.pdbx_strand_id
1 'polypeptide(L)'
;MARTTTVICLLGLGICVGLGAANKPTANPPQGQATVTNVADFGAVPNDGKDDTKAVNAAIAACKGSQTRTLHFSGGTFDLSHITFPPTISVVIPNGTVLNVTDGAIARFDGPFSAGLHQVFSGRGRTQFGAGAVGEVYPQWWGASPASSDSSPAINKAINSSPSLPGVNVRLSGTFNCQTTIHVNRHRVKLIGDGMYATQITFNPSSPMALFEFSHPDNSVIVQCAIRDIGLLAAGDYKDRKRVQKTGIRIVDADIIEVRNVAIHNWGGNHSIGLQVQGRQLVFVENVTILADLPILIDKNPAIEWISIDHSTFRNTYLLPMDPNGPSVKIASGVALHNVVFDGTNAWVGGKYGLYWNDTETRGVSVNLSVKNVRMENGTAHGGAMIHIAHNYNLMNLVLENIYGCGGGGGGIHLRKCTSATLQNIFYTPVRGNAPAGYVPTALDIDDSSSNIALINAFWNGGLVKTGKLIKTFGTNSNPAKYDNRLIEVYDRPNNGQGEGLVLYGTKTWCHSGKLEVGASLSLPVGAVPKTKVATVTVSASDGKDINQSAQFLVGGQGRTIKVAGTDGTSTADMAGKLCLVPGKRVSVLNRLGGPVDVVITVFWH
;
A
#
# COMPACT_ATOMS: atom_id res chain seq x y z
N MET A 1 -27.87 -9.58 35.11
CA MET A 1 -26.67 -10.14 35.77
C MET A 1 -25.46 -9.41 35.23
N ALA A 2 -24.75 -8.64 36.05
CA ALA A 2 -23.48 -8.03 35.65
C ALA A 2 -22.32 -8.99 35.94
N ARG A 3 -21.26 -8.97 35.12
CA ARG A 3 -19.97 -9.58 35.44
C ARG A 3 -18.88 -8.53 35.31
N THR A 4 -18.36 -8.10 36.46
CA THR A 4 -17.20 -7.23 36.60
C THR A 4 -15.93 -8.04 36.36
N THR A 5 -15.04 -7.58 35.48
CA THR A 5 -13.73 -8.22 35.26
C THR A 5 -12.66 -7.45 36.02
N THR A 6 -12.20 -7.98 37.15
CA THR A 6 -11.08 -7.41 37.90
C THR A 6 -9.76 -7.77 37.22
N VAL A 7 -8.96 -6.77 36.87
CA VAL A 7 -7.57 -6.95 36.42
C VAL A 7 -6.65 -6.84 37.63
N ILE A 8 -5.78 -7.84 37.84
CA ILE A 8 -4.78 -7.85 38.91
C ILE A 8 -3.42 -7.52 38.30
N CYS A 9 -2.83 -6.40 38.72
CA CYS A 9 -1.44 -6.07 38.39
C CYS A 9 -0.48 -6.84 39.31
N LEU A 10 0.40 -7.65 38.74
CA LEU A 10 1.44 -8.38 39.47
C LEU A 10 2.79 -7.64 39.35
N LEU A 11 3.19 -6.96 40.43
CA LEU A 11 4.48 -6.28 40.56
C LEU A 11 5.56 -7.28 41.02
N GLY A 12 6.36 -7.79 40.08
CA GLY A 12 7.47 -8.71 40.36
C GLY A 12 8.76 -7.97 40.73
N LEU A 13 8.98 -7.68 42.00
CA LEU A 13 10.21 -7.04 42.48
C LEU A 13 11.30 -8.07 42.83
N GLY A 14 12.16 -8.41 41.85
CA GLY A 14 13.27 -9.34 42.05
C GLY A 14 14.53 -8.66 42.63
N ILE A 15 14.80 -8.86 43.93
CA ILE A 15 16.01 -8.35 44.60
C ILE A 15 17.12 -9.40 44.55
N CYS A 16 18.17 -9.15 43.76
CA CYS A 16 19.41 -9.94 43.78
C CYS A 16 20.50 -9.21 44.57
N VAL A 17 20.82 -9.69 45.79
CA VAL A 17 21.88 -9.12 46.62
C VAL A 17 23.25 -9.69 46.20
N GLY A 18 23.95 -8.97 45.32
CA GLY A 18 25.35 -9.27 44.98
C GLY A 18 26.31 -8.53 45.91
N LEU A 19 27.10 -9.27 46.70
CA LEU A 19 28.17 -8.71 47.54
C LEU A 19 29.39 -8.32 46.69
N GLY A 20 29.31 -7.14 46.05
CA GLY A 20 30.45 -6.50 45.39
C GLY A 20 31.34 -5.76 46.39
N ALA A 21 32.66 -5.92 46.28
CA ALA A 21 33.61 -5.21 47.14
C ALA A 21 33.52 -3.68 46.94
N ALA A 22 33.62 -2.92 48.03
CA ALA A 22 33.51 -1.48 48.02
C ALA A 22 34.74 -0.81 47.39
N ASN A 23 34.77 -0.73 46.05
CA ASN A 23 35.72 0.11 45.34
C ASN A 23 35.56 1.56 45.79
N LYS A 24 36.62 2.10 46.37
CA LYS A 24 36.75 3.50 46.78
C LYS A 24 36.38 4.38 45.58
N PRO A 25 35.46 5.35 45.71
CA PRO A 25 35.10 6.20 44.58
C PRO A 25 36.34 6.98 44.14
N THR A 26 36.91 6.59 43.00
CA THR A 26 37.86 7.42 42.28
C THR A 26 37.12 8.69 41.91
N ALA A 27 37.54 9.82 42.48
CA ALA A 27 36.96 11.11 42.13
C ALA A 27 37.04 11.26 40.61
N ASN A 28 35.91 11.62 39.98
CA ASN A 28 35.92 11.99 38.56
C ASN A 28 37.02 13.04 38.37
N PRO A 29 37.91 12.89 37.38
CA PRO A 29 38.87 13.95 37.07
C PRO A 29 38.06 15.24 36.85
N PRO A 30 38.51 16.39 37.39
CA PRO A 30 37.75 17.62 37.28
C PRO A 30 37.44 17.87 35.81
N GLN A 31 36.17 18.12 35.50
CA GLN A 31 35.77 18.53 34.16
C GLN A 31 36.51 19.84 33.86
N GLY A 32 37.59 19.73 33.10
CA GLY A 32 38.41 20.88 32.72
C GLY A 32 37.51 21.91 32.06
N GLN A 33 37.58 23.17 32.51
CA GLN A 33 36.74 24.23 31.97
C GLN A 33 36.86 24.22 30.44
N ALA A 34 35.74 23.95 29.77
CA ALA A 34 35.67 23.86 28.33
C ALA A 34 36.25 25.16 27.75
N THR A 35 37.41 25.07 27.11
CA THR A 35 38.20 26.26 26.80
C THR A 35 37.54 26.96 25.62
N VAL A 36 36.75 27.98 25.92
CA VAL A 36 36.07 28.81 24.93
C VAL A 36 37.09 29.76 24.31
N THR A 37 37.10 29.84 22.98
CA THR A 37 37.93 30.78 22.21
C THR A 37 36.99 31.63 21.36
N ASN A 38 36.97 32.94 21.58
CA ASN A 38 36.07 33.86 20.89
C ASN A 38 36.76 34.42 19.63
N VAL A 39 36.09 34.39 18.48
CA VAL A 39 36.69 34.89 17.22
C VAL A 39 37.00 36.39 17.24
N ALA A 40 36.28 37.17 18.06
CA ALA A 40 36.52 38.60 18.22
C ALA A 40 37.92 38.90 18.81
N ASP A 41 38.45 38.02 19.67
CA ASP A 41 39.78 38.15 20.28
C ASP A 41 40.91 38.07 19.22
N PHE A 42 40.58 37.60 18.02
CA PHE A 42 41.48 37.46 16.86
C PHE A 42 41.18 38.49 15.76
N GLY A 43 40.31 39.46 16.03
CA GLY A 43 40.01 40.58 15.13
C GLY A 43 38.85 40.34 14.16
N ALA A 44 37.94 39.40 14.44
CA ALA A 44 36.68 39.28 13.70
C ALA A 44 35.67 40.33 14.19
N VAL A 45 35.00 41.05 13.28
CA VAL A 45 34.16 42.22 13.60
C VAL A 45 32.80 42.13 12.91
N PRO A 46 31.76 41.64 13.62
CA PRO A 46 30.48 41.35 12.97
C PRO A 46 29.75 42.61 12.49
N ASN A 47 29.13 42.48 11.32
CA ASN A 47 28.36 43.49 10.57
C ASN A 47 29.20 44.64 9.98
N ASP A 48 30.52 44.49 9.86
CA ASP A 48 31.39 45.54 9.30
C ASP A 48 31.62 45.45 7.77
N GLY A 49 31.11 44.37 7.14
CA GLY A 49 31.12 44.12 5.70
C GLY A 49 32.42 43.55 5.12
N LYS A 50 33.33 43.02 5.95
CA LYS A 50 34.66 42.51 5.53
C LYS A 50 34.83 41.03 5.88
N ASP A 51 35.65 40.34 5.09
CA ASP A 51 35.92 38.90 5.26
C ASP A 51 36.66 38.59 6.57
N ASP A 52 35.92 38.07 7.55
CA ASP A 52 36.39 37.63 8.87
C ASP A 52 37.26 36.36 8.81
N THR A 53 37.30 35.66 7.66
CA THR A 53 37.93 34.33 7.51
C THR A 53 39.37 34.29 8.00
N LYS A 54 40.13 35.39 7.88
CA LYS A 54 41.50 35.47 8.42
C LYS A 54 41.53 35.41 9.95
N ALA A 55 40.63 36.13 10.62
CA ALA A 55 40.52 36.15 12.08
C ALA A 55 39.99 34.82 12.61
N VAL A 56 38.95 34.24 11.97
CA VAL A 56 38.41 32.93 12.36
C VAL A 56 39.45 31.82 12.19
N ASN A 57 40.27 31.84 11.12
CA ASN A 57 41.39 30.90 10.97
C ASN A 57 42.48 31.08 12.04
N ALA A 58 42.73 32.31 12.51
CA ALA A 58 43.66 32.54 13.62
C ALA A 58 43.11 31.98 14.95
N ALA A 59 41.81 32.14 15.21
CA ALA A 59 41.14 31.54 16.37
C ALA A 59 41.15 29.99 16.32
N ILE A 60 40.91 29.39 15.15
CA ILE A 60 41.07 27.94 14.91
C ILE A 60 42.51 27.49 15.16
N ALA A 61 43.51 28.28 14.74
CA ALA A 61 44.92 27.96 14.98
C ALA A 61 45.29 28.02 16.47
N ALA A 62 44.77 28.99 17.22
CA ALA A 62 44.95 29.10 18.68
C ALA A 62 44.27 27.98 19.48
N CYS A 63 43.32 27.26 18.88
CA CYS A 63 42.68 26.10 19.49
C CYS A 63 43.49 24.80 19.37
N LYS A 64 44.61 24.78 18.63
CA LYS A 64 45.45 23.57 18.47
C LYS A 64 46.15 23.20 19.78
N GLY A 65 46.08 21.93 20.17
CA GLY A 65 46.97 21.34 21.19
C GLY A 65 46.34 20.80 22.47
N SER A 66 45.01 20.75 22.61
CA SER A 66 44.36 20.09 23.75
C SER A 66 43.07 19.33 23.35
N GLN A 67 42.40 18.75 24.35
CA GLN A 67 41.02 18.25 24.25
C GLN A 67 40.09 19.29 23.60
N THR A 68 39.03 18.80 22.93
CA THR A 68 38.11 19.55 22.06
C THR A 68 37.73 20.92 22.64
N ARG A 69 38.19 21.99 21.96
CA ARG A 69 37.89 23.38 22.35
C ARG A 69 36.64 23.88 21.65
N THR A 70 35.98 24.85 22.29
CA THR A 70 34.77 25.47 21.76
C THR A 70 35.13 26.80 21.11
N LEU A 71 34.97 26.88 19.79
CA LEU A 71 35.01 28.14 19.06
C LEU A 71 33.66 28.83 19.19
N HIS A 72 33.69 30.08 19.67
CA HIS A 72 32.52 30.90 19.96
C HIS A 72 32.51 32.15 19.09
N PHE A 73 31.31 32.53 18.65
CA PHE A 73 31.03 33.73 17.88
C PHE A 73 30.12 34.65 18.69
N SER A 74 30.41 35.95 18.72
CA SER A 74 29.50 36.96 19.28
C SER A 74 28.26 37.17 18.38
N GLY A 75 27.26 37.91 18.86
CA GLY A 75 26.08 38.24 18.05
C GLY A 75 26.42 39.15 16.87
N GLY A 76 25.69 38.97 15.75
CA GLY A 76 25.88 39.69 14.49
C GLY A 76 26.32 38.80 13.33
N THR A 77 26.52 39.43 12.16
CA THR A 77 26.85 38.76 10.90
C THR A 77 28.36 38.76 10.66
N PHE A 78 28.97 37.59 10.48
CA PHE A 78 30.35 37.45 10.05
C PHE A 78 30.39 37.08 8.56
N ASP A 79 31.17 37.79 7.77
CA ASP A 79 31.31 37.53 6.34
C ASP A 79 32.47 36.54 6.10
N LEU A 80 32.19 35.41 5.44
CA LEU A 80 33.16 34.32 5.29
C LEU A 80 33.40 33.93 3.83
N SER A 81 34.68 33.82 3.46
CA SER A 81 35.17 33.10 2.29
C SER A 81 35.36 31.61 2.60
N HIS A 82 36.32 30.93 1.96
CA HIS A 82 36.47 29.48 2.08
C HIS A 82 37.14 29.12 3.42
N ILE A 83 36.45 28.34 4.26
CA ILE A 83 36.91 27.98 5.60
C ILE A 83 36.56 26.53 5.96
N THR A 84 37.44 25.88 6.74
CA THR A 84 37.22 24.53 7.29
C THR A 84 37.49 24.52 8.79
N PHE A 85 36.47 24.18 9.58
CA PHE A 85 36.54 23.91 11.02
C PHE A 85 36.91 22.42 11.23
N PRO A 86 38.11 22.09 11.71
CA PRO A 86 38.60 20.71 11.73
C PRO A 86 37.99 19.87 12.88
N PRO A 87 38.12 18.52 12.83
CA PRO A 87 37.46 17.59 13.78
C PRO A 87 37.68 17.86 15.28
N THR A 88 38.77 18.55 15.64
CA THR A 88 39.14 18.87 17.03
C THR A 88 38.44 20.12 17.59
N ILE A 89 37.61 20.81 16.80
CA ILE A 89 36.94 22.05 17.16
C ILE A 89 35.44 21.80 17.27
N SER A 90 34.86 22.13 18.41
CA SER A 90 33.42 22.30 18.54
C SER A 90 33.06 23.74 18.14
N VAL A 91 32.10 23.94 17.26
CA VAL A 91 31.56 25.27 16.92
C VAL A 91 30.18 25.42 17.53
N VAL A 92 30.02 26.43 18.39
CA VAL A 92 28.74 26.77 19.01
C VAL A 92 28.31 28.15 18.51
N ILE A 93 27.15 28.21 17.86
CA ILE A 93 26.56 29.45 17.35
C ILE A 93 25.38 29.86 18.25
N PRO A 94 25.46 31.00 18.96
CA PRO A 94 24.35 31.51 19.76
C PRO A 94 23.31 32.23 18.90
N ASN A 95 22.12 32.44 19.48
CA ASN A 95 21.04 33.16 18.80
C ASN A 95 21.44 34.60 18.47
N GLY A 96 21.18 35.05 17.24
CA GLY A 96 21.58 36.36 16.74
C GLY A 96 22.94 36.40 16.05
N THR A 97 23.68 35.30 16.01
CA THR A 97 24.89 35.15 15.19
C THR A 97 24.55 34.57 13.81
N VAL A 98 25.10 35.15 12.75
CA VAL A 98 24.96 34.64 11.37
C VAL A 98 26.33 34.56 10.70
N LEU A 99 26.55 33.49 9.95
CA LEU A 99 27.72 33.25 9.11
C LEU A 99 27.29 33.43 7.64
N ASN A 100 27.66 34.57 7.04
CA ASN A 100 27.35 34.87 5.64
C ASN A 100 28.41 34.24 4.73
N VAL A 101 28.08 33.13 4.07
CA VAL A 101 29.03 32.43 3.20
C VAL A 101 28.97 33.07 1.80
N THR A 102 30.08 33.70 1.41
CA THR A 102 30.25 34.40 0.13
C THR A 102 30.03 33.49 -1.08
N ASP A 103 29.75 34.09 -2.24
CA ASP A 103 29.37 33.34 -3.45
C ASP A 103 30.49 32.37 -3.91
N GLY A 104 30.10 31.17 -4.32
CA GLY A 104 31.01 30.05 -4.64
C GLY A 104 31.75 29.40 -3.45
N ALA A 105 31.91 30.10 -2.32
CA ALA A 105 32.68 29.63 -1.17
C ALA A 105 32.04 28.44 -0.43
N ILE A 106 32.82 27.83 0.49
CA ILE A 106 32.38 26.72 1.34
C ILE A 106 32.79 27.00 2.78
N ALA A 107 31.84 26.93 3.70
CA ALA A 107 32.08 26.83 5.14
C ALA A 107 31.89 25.36 5.56
N ARG A 108 32.99 24.66 5.81
CA ARG A 108 33.02 23.22 6.09
C ARG A 108 33.26 22.94 7.58
N PHE A 109 32.44 22.08 8.17
CA PHE A 109 32.46 21.70 9.58
C PHE A 109 32.73 20.20 9.68
N ASP A 110 33.98 19.81 9.95
CA ASP A 110 34.36 18.42 10.20
C ASP A 110 34.39 18.07 11.69
N GLY A 111 34.32 19.08 12.57
CA GLY A 111 34.14 18.93 14.02
C GLY A 111 32.70 19.19 14.47
N PRO A 112 32.36 18.92 15.76
CA PRO A 112 31.01 19.07 16.29
C PRO A 112 30.44 20.49 16.08
N PHE A 113 29.19 20.58 15.66
CA PHE A 113 28.47 21.83 15.47
C PHE A 113 27.18 21.85 16.28
N SER A 114 26.88 22.97 16.94
CA SER A 114 25.67 23.16 17.73
C SER A 114 25.11 24.57 17.57
N ALA A 115 23.80 24.65 17.33
CA ALA A 115 23.04 25.89 17.24
C ALA A 115 21.56 25.62 17.58
N GLY A 116 20.80 26.69 17.85
CA GLY A 116 19.36 26.58 18.12
C GLY A 116 18.50 26.51 16.85
N LEU A 117 17.18 26.57 17.02
CA LEU A 117 16.21 26.68 15.93
C LEU A 117 16.09 28.13 15.41
N HIS A 118 17.22 28.70 14.99
CA HIS A 118 17.34 30.05 14.41
C HIS A 118 18.25 30.03 13.19
N GLN A 119 18.26 31.12 12.41
CA GLN A 119 19.17 31.24 11.27
C GLN A 119 20.61 31.37 11.75
N VAL A 120 21.49 30.59 11.12
CA VAL A 120 22.94 30.54 11.37
C VAL A 120 23.73 30.84 10.10
N PHE A 121 23.18 30.52 8.93
CA PHE A 121 23.84 30.66 7.64
C PHE A 121 23.06 31.60 6.73
N SER A 122 23.77 32.51 6.07
CA SER A 122 23.23 33.35 5.00
C SER A 122 24.16 33.29 3.77
N GLY A 123 23.88 34.11 2.76
CA GLY A 123 24.68 34.16 1.54
C GLY A 123 24.39 33.06 0.51
N ARG A 124 25.24 33.02 -0.52
CA ARG A 124 25.13 32.14 -1.69
C ARG A 124 26.08 30.96 -1.65
N GLY A 125 27.12 31.02 -0.82
CA GLY A 125 28.04 29.91 -0.60
C GLY A 125 27.38 28.72 0.11
N ARG A 126 28.17 27.67 0.32
CA ARG A 126 27.70 26.36 0.79
C ARG A 126 28.19 26.06 2.20
N THR A 127 27.26 25.69 3.08
CA THR A 127 27.58 24.99 4.33
C THR A 127 27.83 23.51 4.04
N GLN A 128 28.87 22.90 4.64
CA GLN A 128 29.11 21.46 4.54
C GLN A 128 29.42 20.84 5.92
N PHE A 129 28.67 19.81 6.32
CA PHE A 129 28.91 19.03 7.54
C PHE A 129 29.57 17.68 7.21
N GLY A 130 30.70 17.42 7.87
CA GLY A 130 31.44 16.16 7.84
C GLY A 130 30.89 15.11 8.81
N ALA A 131 31.57 13.97 8.90
CA ALA A 131 31.10 12.83 9.68
C ALA A 131 31.19 13.10 11.19
N GLY A 132 30.06 13.02 11.89
CA GLY A 132 29.97 13.31 13.33
C GLY A 132 29.86 14.80 13.70
N ALA A 133 29.84 15.71 12.72
CA ALA A 133 29.65 17.13 12.98
C ALA A 133 28.26 17.45 13.54
N VAL A 134 27.21 16.78 13.03
CA VAL A 134 25.81 16.90 13.49
C VAL A 134 25.10 15.54 13.44
N GLY A 135 24.09 15.33 14.29
CA GLY A 135 23.23 14.13 14.25
C GLY A 135 21.98 14.29 13.38
N GLU A 136 21.48 15.53 13.28
CA GLU A 136 20.36 15.97 12.45
C GLU A 136 20.69 17.38 11.90
N VAL A 137 20.15 17.70 10.72
CA VAL A 137 20.29 19.01 10.07
C VAL A 137 18.95 19.75 10.10
N TYR A 138 18.98 21.04 10.45
CA TYR A 138 17.78 21.86 10.66
C TYR A 138 17.65 22.96 9.60
N PRO A 139 16.60 22.98 8.74
CA PRO A 139 16.39 24.04 7.74
C PRO A 139 16.32 25.46 8.31
N GLN A 140 15.96 25.60 9.58
CA GLN A 140 15.96 26.85 10.33
C GLN A 140 17.31 27.54 10.28
N TRP A 141 18.42 26.78 10.24
CA TRP A 141 19.77 27.31 10.12
C TRP A 141 20.00 28.11 8.82
N TRP A 142 19.19 27.91 7.77
CA TRP A 142 19.20 28.72 6.54
C TRP A 142 17.96 29.63 6.39
N GLY A 143 17.23 29.90 7.48
CA GLY A 143 16.10 30.84 7.52
C GLY A 143 14.71 30.24 7.30
N ALA A 144 14.57 28.91 7.21
CA ALA A 144 13.25 28.27 7.16
C ALA A 144 12.45 28.61 8.43
N SER A 145 11.24 29.14 8.29
CA SER A 145 10.43 29.59 9.42
C SER A 145 8.96 29.79 9.03
N PRO A 146 8.03 29.90 10.02
CA PRO A 146 6.63 30.23 9.75
C PRO A 146 6.43 31.61 9.09
N ALA A 147 7.42 32.51 9.24
CA ALA A 147 7.43 33.85 8.66
C ALA A 147 8.09 33.92 7.27
N SER A 148 8.75 32.84 6.81
CA SER A 148 9.28 32.80 5.44
C SER A 148 8.16 32.68 4.42
N SER A 149 8.29 33.36 3.29
CA SER A 149 7.39 33.22 2.14
C SER A 149 7.61 31.91 1.38
N ASP A 150 8.86 31.43 1.29
CA ASP A 150 9.20 30.10 0.80
C ASP A 150 10.37 29.51 1.61
N SER A 151 10.12 28.37 2.25
CA SER A 151 11.09 27.60 3.04
C SER A 151 11.78 26.51 2.22
N SER A 152 11.26 26.16 1.04
CA SER A 152 11.84 25.11 0.19
C SER A 152 13.33 25.36 -0.15
N PRO A 153 13.80 26.58 -0.44
CA PRO A 153 15.23 26.84 -0.65
C PRO A 153 16.11 26.50 0.57
N ALA A 154 15.62 26.77 1.78
CA ALA A 154 16.34 26.48 3.03
C ALA A 154 16.31 24.98 3.37
N ILE A 155 15.21 24.28 3.08
CA ILE A 155 15.12 22.82 3.21
C ILE A 155 16.03 22.12 2.17
N ASN A 156 16.08 22.65 0.93
CA ASN A 156 17.01 22.18 -0.10
C ASN A 156 18.48 22.40 0.30
N LYS A 157 18.83 23.53 0.93
CA LYS A 157 20.17 23.73 1.53
C LYS A 157 20.47 22.70 2.62
N ALA A 158 19.50 22.37 3.49
CA ALA A 158 19.66 21.34 4.53
C ALA A 158 19.95 19.94 3.95
N ILE A 159 19.18 19.49 2.96
CA ILE A 159 19.37 18.18 2.28
C ILE A 159 20.77 18.08 1.64
N ASN A 160 21.24 19.17 1.04
CA ASN A 160 22.51 19.24 0.32
C ASN A 160 23.73 19.59 1.21
N SER A 161 23.53 19.79 2.52
CA SER A 161 24.58 20.23 3.44
C SER A 161 25.60 19.16 3.85
N SER A 162 25.48 17.91 3.42
CA SER A 162 26.42 16.82 3.75
C SER A 162 26.79 15.98 2.52
N PRO A 163 27.34 16.57 1.45
CA PRO A 163 27.49 15.90 0.14
C PRO A 163 28.48 14.71 0.16
N SER A 164 29.45 14.74 1.08
CA SER A 164 30.45 13.68 1.28
C SER A 164 29.96 12.52 2.18
N LEU A 165 28.81 12.66 2.85
CA LEU A 165 28.25 11.60 3.69
C LEU A 165 27.34 10.66 2.87
N PRO A 166 27.24 9.37 3.23
CA PRO A 166 26.39 8.41 2.51
C PRO A 166 24.89 8.70 2.63
N GLY A 167 24.47 9.57 3.56
CA GLY A 167 23.09 9.97 3.81
C GLY A 167 23.02 11.14 4.80
N VAL A 168 21.81 11.63 5.09
CA VAL A 168 21.57 12.74 6.03
C VAL A 168 20.17 12.67 6.66
N ASN A 169 20.05 12.99 7.94
CA ASN A 169 18.77 13.20 8.62
C ASN A 169 18.45 14.71 8.61
N VAL A 170 17.30 15.11 8.08
CA VAL A 170 16.84 16.50 8.08
C VAL A 170 15.60 16.62 8.97
N ARG A 171 15.70 17.43 10.03
CA ARG A 171 14.64 17.61 11.02
C ARG A 171 13.74 18.79 10.64
N LEU A 172 12.49 18.51 10.34
CA LEU A 172 11.48 19.50 9.94
C LEU A 172 10.62 19.90 11.16
N SER A 173 11.23 20.52 12.17
CA SER A 173 10.50 20.92 13.38
C SER A 173 9.65 22.19 13.17
N GLY A 174 8.37 22.15 13.56
CA GLY A 174 7.44 23.28 13.43
C GLY A 174 6.81 23.46 12.04
N THR A 175 6.45 24.70 11.69
CA THR A 175 5.63 24.99 10.49
C THR A 175 6.38 25.79 9.42
N PHE A 176 6.08 25.48 8.16
CA PHE A 176 6.79 25.99 6.99
C PHE A 176 5.81 26.37 5.87
N ASN A 177 6.05 27.50 5.21
CA ASN A 177 5.41 27.83 3.93
C ASN A 177 6.35 27.45 2.79
N CYS A 178 5.84 26.85 1.72
CA CYS A 178 6.61 26.39 0.57
C CYS A 178 5.94 26.83 -0.75
N GLN A 179 6.75 27.27 -1.72
CA GLN A 179 6.29 27.66 -3.06
C GLN A 179 7.01 26.90 -4.19
N THR A 180 8.21 26.38 -3.91
CA THR A 180 9.03 25.60 -4.86
C THR A 180 9.24 24.15 -4.40
N THR A 181 9.69 23.28 -5.31
CA THR A 181 9.97 21.87 -5.02
C THR A 181 11.09 21.68 -3.99
N ILE A 182 10.89 20.77 -3.06
CA ILE A 182 11.92 20.21 -2.18
C ILE A 182 12.46 18.94 -2.84
N HIS A 183 13.70 19.01 -3.32
CA HIS A 183 14.35 17.93 -4.03
C HIS A 183 15.13 17.04 -3.07
N VAL A 184 14.62 15.84 -2.83
CA VAL A 184 15.39 14.75 -2.23
C VAL A 184 16.20 14.10 -3.34
N ASN A 185 17.35 14.72 -3.62
CA ASN A 185 18.17 14.53 -4.83
C ASN A 185 19.33 13.53 -4.67
N ARG A 186 19.32 12.69 -3.62
CA ARG A 186 20.44 11.82 -3.26
C ARG A 186 20.00 10.70 -2.33
N HIS A 187 20.76 9.61 -2.30
CA HIS A 187 20.46 8.43 -1.49
C HIS A 187 20.43 8.73 0.03
N ARG A 188 19.71 7.88 0.78
CA ARG A 188 19.70 7.83 2.27
C ARG A 188 19.38 9.17 2.97
N VAL A 189 18.60 10.03 2.31
CA VAL A 189 18.00 11.22 2.92
C VAL A 189 16.77 10.81 3.72
N LYS A 190 16.67 11.27 4.98
CA LYS A 190 15.50 11.05 5.83
C LYS A 190 14.94 12.39 6.27
N LEU A 191 13.73 12.70 5.82
CA LEU A 191 12.96 13.85 6.27
C LEU A 191 12.10 13.41 7.45
N ILE A 192 12.29 14.04 8.61
CA ILE A 192 11.68 13.63 9.88
C ILE A 192 11.01 14.86 10.51
N GLY A 193 9.70 14.80 10.73
CA GLY A 193 8.97 15.80 11.50
C GLY A 193 8.77 15.41 12.97
N ASP A 194 7.95 16.18 13.67
CA ASP A 194 7.59 15.99 15.08
C ASP A 194 6.24 15.29 15.26
N GLY A 195 5.58 14.90 14.15
CA GLY A 195 4.28 14.25 14.10
C GLY A 195 3.35 14.86 13.05
N MET A 196 2.41 14.08 12.52
CA MET A 196 1.57 14.45 11.36
C MET A 196 0.70 15.73 11.52
N TYR A 197 0.55 16.23 12.75
CA TYR A 197 -0.13 17.49 13.07
C TYR A 197 0.77 18.54 13.74
N ALA A 198 2.01 18.17 14.11
CA ALA A 198 2.97 19.05 14.76
C ALA A 198 3.89 19.73 13.74
N THR A 199 4.47 18.95 12.82
CA THR A 199 5.12 19.50 11.63
C THR A 199 4.08 19.77 10.56
N GLN A 200 3.99 21.00 10.05
CA GLN A 200 3.02 21.37 9.02
C GLN A 200 3.68 22.15 7.88
N ILE A 201 3.49 21.69 6.65
CA ILE A 201 4.07 22.30 5.44
C ILE A 201 2.96 22.76 4.51
N THR A 202 2.82 24.07 4.35
CA THR A 202 1.79 24.71 3.52
C THR A 202 2.34 24.96 2.11
N PHE A 203 1.75 24.34 1.09
CA PHE A 203 2.23 24.42 -0.29
C PHE A 203 1.36 25.28 -1.22
N ASN A 204 1.98 26.32 -1.77
CA ASN A 204 1.36 27.29 -2.67
C ASN A 204 2.22 27.57 -3.92
N PRO A 205 2.39 26.60 -4.84
CA PRO A 205 3.16 26.79 -6.06
C PRO A 205 2.41 27.66 -7.08
N SER A 206 3.15 28.42 -7.88
CA SER A 206 2.63 29.26 -8.96
C SER A 206 2.44 28.52 -10.30
N SER A 207 3.04 27.33 -10.45
CA SER A 207 2.93 26.46 -11.63
C SER A 207 2.89 24.98 -11.23
N PRO A 208 2.43 24.05 -12.09
CA PRO A 208 2.27 22.64 -11.71
C PRO A 208 3.59 21.95 -11.33
N MET A 209 3.69 21.45 -10.10
CA MET A 209 4.89 20.79 -9.56
C MET A 209 4.59 19.90 -8.35
N ALA A 210 5.61 19.23 -7.80
CA ALA A 210 5.53 18.49 -6.54
C ALA A 210 6.05 19.34 -5.37
N LEU A 211 5.53 19.12 -4.15
CA LEU A 211 6.15 19.66 -2.94
C LEU A 211 7.44 18.89 -2.62
N PHE A 212 7.34 17.56 -2.51
CA PHE A 212 8.50 16.69 -2.36
C PHE A 212 8.71 15.87 -3.61
N GLU A 213 9.94 15.84 -4.11
CA GLU A 213 10.35 14.99 -5.22
C GLU A 213 11.57 14.16 -4.81
N PHE A 214 11.42 12.84 -4.84
CA PHE A 214 12.49 11.87 -4.64
C PHE A 214 12.94 11.36 -6.02
N SER A 215 14.11 11.80 -6.47
CA SER A 215 14.68 11.48 -7.79
C SER A 215 16.20 11.66 -7.74
N HIS A 216 16.97 10.84 -8.46
CA HIS A 216 18.42 11.09 -8.59
C HIS A 216 18.68 12.05 -9.77
N PRO A 217 19.57 13.06 -9.65
CA PRO A 217 19.73 14.12 -10.65
C PRO A 217 20.35 13.67 -11.98
N ASP A 218 20.88 12.45 -12.06
CA ASP A 218 21.33 11.79 -13.30
C ASP A 218 20.28 10.82 -13.89
N ASN A 219 19.08 10.75 -13.29
CA ASN A 219 17.99 9.81 -13.59
C ASN A 219 18.30 8.33 -13.29
N SER A 220 19.31 8.05 -12.46
CA SER A 220 19.50 6.72 -11.86
C SER A 220 18.59 6.50 -10.63
N VAL A 221 18.62 5.28 -10.09
CA VAL A 221 17.74 4.88 -8.99
C VAL A 221 18.10 5.60 -7.68
N ILE A 222 17.12 6.23 -7.03
CA ILE A 222 17.31 6.83 -5.70
C ILE A 222 17.01 5.80 -4.59
N VAL A 223 17.95 5.59 -3.66
CA VAL A 223 17.86 4.47 -2.70
C VAL A 223 17.79 4.87 -1.23
N GLN A 224 17.05 4.09 -0.43
CA GLN A 224 17.06 4.09 1.03
C GLN A 224 16.60 5.41 1.70
N CYS A 225 15.72 6.15 1.03
CA CYS A 225 15.20 7.44 1.51
C CYS A 225 13.92 7.29 2.35
N ALA A 226 13.57 8.32 3.13
CA ALA A 226 12.32 8.33 3.90
C ALA A 226 11.73 9.74 4.07
N ILE A 227 10.40 9.81 4.19
CA ILE A 227 9.66 10.95 4.74
C ILE A 227 8.70 10.47 5.82
N ARG A 228 8.81 11.05 7.02
CA ARG A 228 8.08 10.57 8.19
C ARG A 228 7.57 11.69 9.09
N ASP A 229 6.44 11.43 9.73
CA ASP A 229 5.95 12.19 10.89
C ASP A 229 5.62 13.67 10.56
N ILE A 230 4.98 13.92 9.41
CA ILE A 230 4.79 15.25 8.78
C ILE A 230 3.34 15.44 8.27
N GLY A 231 2.78 16.64 8.46
CA GLY A 231 1.53 17.09 7.84
C GLY A 231 1.78 18.01 6.63
N LEU A 232 1.10 17.75 5.51
CA LEU A 232 1.12 18.55 4.28
C LEU A 232 -0.24 19.22 4.08
N LEU A 233 -0.25 20.52 3.85
CA LEU A 233 -1.47 21.30 3.60
C LEU A 233 -1.32 22.09 2.29
N ALA A 234 -2.35 22.12 1.45
CA ALA A 234 -2.35 22.96 0.26
C ALA A 234 -3.06 24.30 0.53
N ALA A 235 -2.51 25.43 0.09
CA ALA A 235 -3.11 26.76 0.28
C ALA A 235 -4.31 27.05 -0.66
N GLY A 236 -5.35 27.74 -0.16
CA GLY A 236 -6.64 27.97 -0.87
C GLY A 236 -7.70 26.89 -0.61
N ASP A 237 -8.96 27.10 -1.01
CA ASP A 237 -10.06 26.11 -0.80
C ASP A 237 -10.00 24.96 -1.82
N TYR A 238 -10.05 23.69 -1.38
CA TYR A 238 -10.11 22.50 -2.25
C TYR A 238 -11.25 22.51 -3.29
N LYS A 239 -12.32 23.27 -3.06
CA LYS A 239 -13.43 23.42 -4.01
C LYS A 239 -13.07 24.26 -5.23
N ASP A 240 -12.05 25.12 -5.15
CA ASP A 240 -11.60 25.90 -6.30
C ASP A 240 -10.82 25.05 -7.29
N ARG A 241 -11.48 24.72 -8.41
CA ARG A 241 -10.90 23.96 -9.52
C ARG A 241 -9.92 24.79 -10.37
N LYS A 242 -9.77 26.10 -10.12
CA LYS A 242 -8.77 26.96 -10.77
C LYS A 242 -7.39 26.92 -10.09
N ARG A 243 -7.26 26.26 -8.92
CA ARG A 243 -5.97 26.09 -8.24
C ARG A 243 -4.93 25.44 -9.15
N VAL A 244 -3.67 25.78 -8.92
CA VAL A 244 -2.52 25.13 -9.57
C VAL A 244 -2.49 23.65 -9.16
N GLN A 245 -2.44 22.75 -10.15
CA GLN A 245 -2.28 21.31 -9.92
C GLN A 245 -0.99 21.06 -9.13
N LYS A 246 -1.04 20.25 -8.08
CA LYS A 246 0.11 19.97 -7.22
C LYS A 246 0.20 18.50 -6.81
N THR A 247 1.42 17.97 -6.77
CA THR A 247 1.70 16.65 -6.18
C THR A 247 2.24 16.83 -4.76
N GLY A 248 1.75 16.08 -3.77
CA GLY A 248 2.27 16.15 -2.39
C GLY A 248 3.65 15.53 -2.28
N ILE A 249 3.73 14.24 -2.57
CA ILE A 249 4.97 13.48 -2.63
C ILE A 249 5.04 12.79 -4.00
N ARG A 250 6.11 13.05 -4.76
CA ARG A 250 6.46 12.29 -5.97
C ARG A 250 7.69 11.44 -5.69
N ILE A 251 7.59 10.16 -6.05
CA ILE A 251 8.66 9.18 -5.98
C ILE A 251 8.98 8.76 -7.42
N VAL A 252 10.20 9.02 -7.89
CA VAL A 252 10.66 8.71 -9.25
C VAL A 252 11.84 7.75 -9.18
N ASP A 253 11.68 6.56 -9.76
CA ASP A 253 12.67 5.48 -9.81
C ASP A 253 13.39 5.24 -8.48
N ALA A 254 12.62 4.91 -7.45
CA ALA A 254 13.14 4.71 -6.09
C ALA A 254 13.14 3.24 -5.64
N ASP A 255 14.16 2.88 -4.86
CA ASP A 255 14.35 1.56 -4.25
C ASP A 255 14.54 1.69 -2.72
N ILE A 256 13.81 0.90 -1.93
CA ILE A 256 13.75 1.02 -0.46
C ILE A 256 13.37 2.45 -0.06
N ILE A 257 12.10 2.82 -0.19
CA ILE A 257 11.61 4.15 0.20
C ILE A 257 10.41 4.07 1.14
N GLU A 258 10.43 4.86 2.21
CA GLU A 258 9.42 4.85 3.26
C GLU A 258 8.66 6.18 3.36
N VAL A 259 7.34 6.13 3.22
CA VAL A 259 6.39 7.22 3.51
C VAL A 259 5.57 6.79 4.73
N ARG A 260 5.87 7.31 5.93
CA ARG A 260 5.23 6.83 7.17
C ARG A 260 4.67 7.93 8.06
N ASN A 261 3.49 7.73 8.62
CA ASN A 261 2.87 8.68 9.55
C ASN A 261 2.74 10.09 8.92
N VAL A 262 2.28 10.13 7.67
CA VAL A 262 2.12 11.35 6.86
C VAL A 262 0.64 11.67 6.69
N ALA A 263 0.28 12.92 6.96
CA ALA A 263 -1.04 13.46 6.67
C ALA A 263 -0.96 14.43 5.48
N ILE A 264 -1.92 14.38 4.57
CA ILE A 264 -2.03 15.27 3.40
C ILE A 264 -3.46 15.78 3.35
N HIS A 265 -3.66 17.08 3.53
CA HIS A 265 -4.97 17.70 3.68
C HIS A 265 -5.22 18.85 2.69
N ASN A 266 -6.50 19.07 2.38
CA ASN A 266 -6.99 20.16 1.53
C ASN A 266 -6.40 20.16 0.10
N TRP A 267 -5.94 19.00 -0.36
CA TRP A 267 -5.06 18.82 -1.53
C TRP A 267 -5.84 18.55 -2.83
N GLY A 268 -7.09 19.02 -2.89
CA GLY A 268 -7.95 18.95 -4.07
C GLY A 268 -7.84 20.19 -4.97
N GLY A 269 -8.54 20.16 -6.10
CA GLY A 269 -8.46 21.19 -7.14
C GLY A 269 -7.52 20.79 -8.27
N ASN A 270 -8.02 20.90 -9.50
CA ASN A 270 -7.26 20.71 -10.75
C ASN A 270 -6.46 19.39 -10.83
N HIS A 271 -7.07 18.27 -10.41
CA HIS A 271 -6.46 16.93 -10.49
C HIS A 271 -5.16 16.81 -9.68
N SER A 272 -5.09 17.48 -8.53
CA SER A 272 -3.95 17.43 -7.60
C SER A 272 -3.82 16.05 -6.94
N ILE A 273 -2.57 15.59 -6.81
CA ILE A 273 -2.22 14.23 -6.40
C ILE A 273 -1.63 14.26 -4.99
N GLY A 274 -2.06 13.37 -4.10
CA GLY A 274 -1.47 13.23 -2.77
C GLY A 274 -0.08 12.60 -2.84
N LEU A 275 -0.03 11.33 -3.26
CA LEU A 275 1.18 10.54 -3.45
C LEU A 275 1.23 9.98 -4.87
N GLN A 276 2.31 10.26 -5.61
CA GLN A 276 2.63 9.68 -6.92
C GLN A 276 3.82 8.73 -6.78
N VAL A 277 3.65 7.47 -7.16
CA VAL A 277 4.66 6.40 -7.09
C VAL A 277 5.01 5.93 -8.50
N GLN A 278 6.13 6.43 -9.03
CA GLN A 278 6.85 5.93 -10.20
C GLN A 278 8.09 5.13 -9.74
N GLY A 279 7.92 4.34 -8.67
CA GLY A 279 9.00 3.65 -7.97
C GLY A 279 9.59 2.45 -8.72
N ARG A 280 10.57 1.78 -8.12
CA ARG A 280 11.19 0.56 -8.65
C ARG A 280 10.75 -0.66 -7.85
N GLN A 281 11.24 -0.77 -6.62
CA GLN A 281 10.93 -1.89 -5.71
C GLN A 281 10.96 -1.42 -4.25
N LEU A 282 10.37 -2.20 -3.34
CA LEU A 282 10.44 -1.96 -1.89
C LEU A 282 9.96 -0.55 -1.49
N VAL A 283 8.83 -0.11 -2.06
CA VAL A 283 8.11 1.10 -1.65
C VAL A 283 7.20 0.75 -0.47
N PHE A 284 7.36 1.44 0.66
CA PHE A 284 6.60 1.23 1.88
C PHE A 284 5.80 2.50 2.24
N VAL A 285 4.48 2.40 2.24
CA VAL A 285 3.57 3.51 2.55
C VAL A 285 2.72 3.10 3.74
N GLU A 286 3.00 3.62 4.95
CA GLU A 286 2.40 3.12 6.19
C GLU A 286 1.79 4.22 7.07
N ASN A 287 0.56 4.02 7.54
CA ASN A 287 -0.13 4.94 8.45
C ASN A 287 -0.29 6.34 7.84
N VAL A 288 -0.96 6.43 6.68
CA VAL A 288 -1.13 7.69 5.92
C VAL A 288 -2.59 8.13 5.84
N THR A 289 -2.81 9.45 5.97
CA THR A 289 -4.12 10.09 5.75
C THR A 289 -4.00 11.02 4.55
N ILE A 290 -4.78 10.82 3.49
CA ILE A 290 -4.63 11.58 2.24
C ILE A 290 -5.99 12.05 1.70
N LEU A 291 -6.20 13.36 1.73
CA LEU A 291 -7.33 14.10 1.16
C LEU A 291 -6.81 14.92 -0.03
N ALA A 292 -6.89 14.36 -1.25
CA ALA A 292 -6.45 14.98 -2.51
C ALA A 292 -7.44 14.65 -3.65
N ASP A 293 -7.41 15.33 -4.79
CA ASP A 293 -8.28 14.94 -5.93
C ASP A 293 -8.02 13.49 -6.34
N LEU A 294 -6.75 13.09 -6.33
CA LEU A 294 -6.28 11.71 -6.44
C LEU A 294 -5.35 11.36 -5.26
N PRO A 295 -5.81 10.61 -4.24
CA PRO A 295 -5.00 10.34 -3.04
C PRO A 295 -3.72 9.56 -3.32
N ILE A 296 -3.81 8.38 -3.96
CA ILE A 296 -2.64 7.60 -4.39
C ILE A 296 -2.72 7.35 -5.89
N LEU A 297 -1.63 7.64 -6.59
CA LEU A 297 -1.37 7.27 -7.97
C LEU A 297 -0.14 6.36 -8.04
N ILE A 298 -0.32 5.10 -8.42
CA ILE A 298 0.76 4.21 -8.89
C ILE A 298 0.88 4.41 -10.40
N ASP A 299 2.09 4.69 -10.86
CA ASP A 299 2.35 5.29 -12.17
C ASP A 299 3.56 4.66 -12.85
N LYS A 300 3.78 4.97 -14.13
CA LYS A 300 4.85 4.39 -14.90
C LYS A 300 6.22 4.87 -14.39
N ASN A 301 7.06 3.94 -13.95
CA ASN A 301 8.49 4.21 -13.75
C ASN A 301 9.09 4.67 -15.09
N PRO A 302 9.70 5.88 -15.19
CA PRO A 302 10.20 6.41 -16.44
C PRO A 302 11.52 5.77 -16.89
N ALA A 303 12.22 5.06 -16.01
CA ALA A 303 13.52 4.43 -16.27
C ALA A 303 13.42 2.91 -16.58
N ILE A 304 12.24 2.29 -16.49
CA ILE A 304 12.04 0.85 -16.75
C ILE A 304 10.78 0.60 -17.58
N GLU A 305 10.93 -0.08 -18.73
CA GLU A 305 9.79 -0.44 -19.57
C GLU A 305 8.95 -1.62 -19.02
N TRP A 306 9.58 -2.63 -18.40
CA TRP A 306 8.96 -3.92 -18.08
C TRP A 306 8.44 -4.09 -16.64
N ILE A 307 8.92 -3.30 -15.68
CA ILE A 307 8.45 -3.25 -14.28
C ILE A 307 8.22 -1.79 -13.90
N SER A 308 7.23 -1.53 -13.06
CA SER A 308 6.85 -0.16 -12.66
C SER A 308 6.54 -0.03 -11.18
N ILE A 309 6.35 -1.16 -10.49
CA ILE A 309 6.44 -1.29 -9.03
C ILE A 309 6.61 -2.78 -8.69
N ASP A 310 7.54 -3.11 -7.79
CA ASP A 310 7.76 -4.46 -7.27
C ASP A 310 7.88 -4.50 -5.73
N HIS A 311 7.60 -5.65 -5.11
CA HIS A 311 7.77 -5.93 -3.66
C HIS A 311 7.33 -4.79 -2.71
N SER A 312 6.20 -4.13 -3.00
CA SER A 312 5.81 -2.87 -2.35
C SER A 312 4.54 -3.00 -1.51
N THR A 313 4.48 -2.31 -0.37
CA THR A 313 3.40 -2.44 0.62
C THR A 313 2.77 -1.08 0.96
N PHE A 314 1.44 -1.03 0.91
CA PHE A 314 0.60 0.07 1.35
C PHE A 314 -0.21 -0.41 2.57
N ARG A 315 0.02 0.16 3.75
CA ARG A 315 -0.60 -0.29 5.00
C ARG A 315 -1.24 0.85 5.79
N ASN A 316 -2.39 0.59 6.40
CA ASN A 316 -3.09 1.53 7.28
C ASN A 316 -3.37 2.87 6.57
N THR A 317 -4.15 2.84 5.50
CA THR A 317 -4.47 4.03 4.68
C THR A 317 -5.85 4.61 5.02
N TYR A 318 -5.93 5.93 5.20
CA TYR A 318 -7.20 6.68 5.16
C TYR A 318 -7.18 7.59 3.93
N LEU A 319 -7.95 7.24 2.90
CA LEU A 319 -7.93 7.91 1.59
C LEU A 319 -9.30 8.53 1.31
N LEU A 320 -9.31 9.78 0.84
CA LEU A 320 -10.51 10.51 0.50
C LEU A 320 -10.29 11.30 -0.81
N PRO A 321 -10.72 10.78 -1.98
CA PRO A 321 -10.68 11.51 -3.23
C PRO A 321 -11.58 12.75 -3.22
N MET A 322 -10.99 13.91 -3.49
CA MET A 322 -11.66 15.22 -3.50
C MET A 322 -12.23 15.58 -4.88
N ASP A 323 -11.93 14.82 -5.93
CA ASP A 323 -12.78 14.71 -7.11
C ASP A 323 -13.89 13.69 -6.83
N PRO A 324 -15.18 14.08 -6.89
CA PRO A 324 -16.29 13.13 -6.72
C PRO A 324 -16.27 11.94 -7.70
N ASN A 325 -15.61 12.09 -8.86
CA ASN A 325 -15.43 11.05 -9.88
C ASN A 325 -14.12 10.26 -9.71
N GLY A 326 -13.25 10.68 -8.80
CA GLY A 326 -11.91 10.13 -8.61
C GLY A 326 -11.90 8.76 -7.92
N PRO A 327 -10.80 8.01 -8.06
CA PRO A 327 -10.53 6.83 -7.26
C PRO A 327 -9.74 7.17 -5.99
N SER A 328 -9.84 6.34 -4.94
CA SER A 328 -8.94 6.44 -3.78
C SER A 328 -7.51 6.03 -4.13
N VAL A 329 -7.36 4.97 -4.95
CA VAL A 329 -6.11 4.51 -5.52
C VAL A 329 -6.27 4.39 -7.04
N LYS A 330 -5.47 5.12 -7.82
CA LYS A 330 -5.33 4.89 -9.26
C LYS A 330 -4.07 4.08 -9.54
N ILE A 331 -4.17 3.11 -10.43
CA ILE A 331 -3.03 2.54 -11.14
C ILE A 331 -3.12 3.02 -12.59
N ALA A 332 -2.03 3.57 -13.12
CA ALA A 332 -1.99 4.11 -14.48
C ALA A 332 -2.00 3.01 -15.57
N SER A 333 -2.26 3.43 -16.80
CA SER A 333 -2.02 2.63 -18.01
C SER A 333 -0.51 2.37 -18.14
N GLY A 334 -0.10 1.23 -18.69
CA GLY A 334 1.31 0.92 -18.91
C GLY A 334 2.10 0.45 -17.68
N VAL A 335 1.49 0.47 -16.48
CA VAL A 335 2.09 -0.01 -15.22
C VAL A 335 2.15 -1.54 -15.23
N ALA A 336 3.37 -2.08 -15.22
CA ALA A 336 3.60 -3.48 -14.89
C ALA A 336 3.87 -3.60 -13.39
N LEU A 337 3.03 -4.35 -12.68
CA LEU A 337 3.00 -4.45 -11.22
C LEU A 337 3.31 -5.87 -10.77
N HIS A 338 4.29 -6.04 -9.88
CA HIS A 338 4.66 -7.33 -9.29
C HIS A 338 4.63 -7.23 -7.75
N ASN A 339 4.16 -8.27 -7.06
CA ASN A 339 4.29 -8.43 -5.60
C ASN A 339 3.84 -7.20 -4.76
N VAL A 340 2.71 -6.58 -5.09
CA VAL A 340 2.17 -5.40 -4.37
C VAL A 340 1.04 -5.78 -3.43
N VAL A 341 1.10 -5.24 -2.21
CA VAL A 341 0.14 -5.55 -1.13
C VAL A 341 -0.48 -4.26 -0.56
N PHE A 342 -1.81 -4.22 -0.49
CA PHE A 342 -2.57 -3.31 0.38
C PHE A 342 -3.08 -4.09 1.59
N ASP A 343 -2.78 -3.64 2.82
CA ASP A 343 -3.02 -4.41 4.06
C ASP A 343 -3.27 -3.50 5.29
N GLY A 344 -3.54 -4.08 6.47
CA GLY A 344 -3.79 -3.35 7.71
C GLY A 344 -5.23 -2.84 7.82
N THR A 345 -5.43 -1.56 8.11
CA THR A 345 -6.76 -0.92 8.16
C THR A 345 -6.89 0.10 7.04
N ASN A 346 -7.60 -0.23 5.96
CA ASN A 346 -7.74 0.63 4.79
C ASN A 346 -9.15 1.21 4.67
N ALA A 347 -9.30 2.51 4.93
CA ALA A 347 -10.56 3.25 4.80
C ALA A 347 -10.52 4.13 3.54
N TRP A 348 -11.40 3.85 2.59
CA TRP A 348 -11.46 4.52 1.28
C TRP A 348 -12.81 5.24 1.16
N VAL A 349 -12.84 6.54 1.45
CA VAL A 349 -14.07 7.29 1.75
C VAL A 349 -14.40 8.27 0.63
N GLY A 350 -15.57 8.13 0.01
CA GLY A 350 -16.01 8.96 -1.10
C GLY A 350 -15.52 8.49 -2.47
N GLY A 351 -15.51 9.41 -3.43
CA GLY A 351 -15.12 9.16 -4.81
C GLY A 351 -16.12 8.30 -5.58
N LYS A 352 -15.69 7.88 -6.76
CA LYS A 352 -16.39 6.92 -7.63
C LYS A 352 -15.82 5.51 -7.49
N TYR A 353 -14.54 5.39 -7.19
CA TYR A 353 -13.87 4.10 -7.08
C TYR A 353 -13.02 3.99 -5.80
N GLY A 354 -12.85 2.76 -5.31
CA GLY A 354 -11.81 2.45 -4.33
C GLY A 354 -10.46 2.37 -5.05
N LEU A 355 -10.14 1.20 -5.59
CA LEU A 355 -9.04 1.01 -6.54
C LEU A 355 -9.56 1.08 -7.98
N TYR A 356 -8.90 1.86 -8.83
CA TYR A 356 -9.17 1.97 -10.26
C TYR A 356 -7.90 1.73 -11.08
N TRP A 357 -7.96 0.72 -11.94
CA TRP A 357 -6.96 0.39 -12.93
C TRP A 357 -7.70 0.06 -14.23
N ASN A 358 -7.62 0.95 -15.22
CA ASN A 358 -8.08 0.68 -16.58
C ASN A 358 -6.89 0.96 -17.50
N ASP A 359 -6.28 -0.12 -17.96
CA ASP A 359 -5.01 -0.14 -18.65
C ASP A 359 -5.17 -0.59 -20.11
N THR A 360 -4.55 0.18 -20.99
CA THR A 360 -4.56 0.01 -22.45
C THR A 360 -3.15 -0.06 -23.04
N GLU A 361 -2.10 -0.04 -22.22
CA GLU A 361 -0.71 0.15 -22.67
C GLU A 361 0.29 -0.86 -22.10
N THR A 362 -0.03 -1.58 -21.01
CA THR A 362 0.95 -2.51 -20.40
C THR A 362 1.30 -3.62 -21.38
N ARG A 363 2.61 -3.84 -21.56
CA ARG A 363 3.20 -4.75 -22.55
C ARG A 363 3.56 -6.13 -21.99
N GLY A 364 3.29 -6.39 -20.72
CA GLY A 364 3.68 -7.61 -20.01
C GLY A 364 2.69 -8.01 -18.92
N VAL A 365 2.94 -9.15 -18.29
CA VAL A 365 2.10 -9.69 -17.20
C VAL A 365 2.37 -8.96 -15.89
N SER A 366 1.31 -8.53 -15.22
CA SER A 366 1.36 -8.12 -13.80
C SER A 366 1.04 -9.34 -12.92
N VAL A 367 1.66 -9.46 -11.74
CA VAL A 367 1.50 -10.64 -10.86
C VAL A 367 1.39 -10.25 -9.38
N ASN A 368 0.72 -11.10 -8.60
CA ASN A 368 0.74 -11.05 -7.13
C ASN A 368 0.26 -9.70 -6.57
N LEU A 369 -0.85 -9.17 -7.08
CA LEU A 369 -1.55 -8.05 -6.45
C LEU A 369 -2.44 -8.57 -5.32
N SER A 370 -2.22 -8.10 -4.09
CA SER A 370 -3.12 -8.36 -2.96
C SER A 370 -3.74 -7.06 -2.44
N VAL A 371 -5.05 -7.05 -2.25
CA VAL A 371 -5.80 -5.95 -1.65
C VAL A 371 -6.64 -6.48 -0.50
N LYS A 372 -6.25 -6.12 0.72
CA LYS A 372 -6.81 -6.67 1.97
C LYS A 372 -7.38 -5.60 2.89
N ASN A 373 -8.39 -6.00 3.65
CA ASN A 373 -8.91 -5.26 4.80
C ASN A 373 -9.36 -3.82 4.43
N VAL A 374 -10.10 -3.72 3.32
CA VAL A 374 -10.58 -2.46 2.73
C VAL A 374 -12.03 -2.22 3.12
N ARG A 375 -12.33 -1.00 3.55
CA ARG A 375 -13.68 -0.49 3.77
C ARG A 375 -13.92 0.71 2.86
N MET A 376 -14.67 0.54 1.77
CA MET A 376 -15.14 1.65 0.94
C MET A 376 -16.46 2.20 1.50
N GLU A 377 -16.54 3.51 1.72
CA GLU A 377 -17.73 4.15 2.30
C GLU A 377 -18.14 5.42 1.55
N ASN A 378 -19.43 5.78 1.62
CA ASN A 378 -19.95 7.11 1.28
C ASN A 378 -19.60 7.60 -0.14
N GLY A 379 -19.60 6.71 -1.14
CA GLY A 379 -19.30 7.05 -2.53
C GLY A 379 -20.07 8.29 -3.04
N THR A 380 -19.40 9.13 -3.81
CA THR A 380 -19.91 10.46 -4.22
C THR A 380 -20.39 10.52 -5.67
N ALA A 381 -20.13 9.49 -6.48
CA ALA A 381 -20.62 9.39 -7.85
C ALA A 381 -21.02 7.96 -8.24
N HIS A 382 -21.93 7.86 -9.20
CA HIS A 382 -22.54 6.60 -9.64
C HIS A 382 -21.78 5.96 -10.80
N GLY A 383 -21.97 4.65 -11.01
CA GLY A 383 -21.33 3.92 -12.12
C GLY A 383 -19.83 3.68 -11.93
N GLY A 384 -19.38 3.67 -10.66
CA GLY A 384 -18.03 3.25 -10.27
C GLY A 384 -17.97 1.83 -9.70
N ALA A 385 -16.90 1.50 -8.99
CA ALA A 385 -16.72 0.20 -8.33
C ALA A 385 -15.70 0.28 -7.16
N MET A 386 -15.86 -0.53 -6.11
CA MET A 386 -14.86 -0.69 -5.03
C MET A 386 -13.49 -1.08 -5.58
N ILE A 387 -13.47 -2.06 -6.48
CA ILE A 387 -12.29 -2.49 -7.23
C ILE A 387 -12.69 -2.52 -8.70
N HIS A 388 -12.02 -1.73 -9.51
CA HIS A 388 -12.11 -1.76 -10.97
C HIS A 388 -10.73 -2.11 -11.52
N ILE A 389 -10.57 -3.29 -12.10
CA ILE A 389 -9.35 -3.71 -12.80
C ILE A 389 -9.73 -4.17 -14.20
N ALA A 390 -9.23 -3.47 -15.21
CA ALA A 390 -9.23 -3.92 -16.59
C ALA A 390 -7.81 -3.81 -17.13
N HIS A 391 -7.13 -4.95 -17.28
CA HIS A 391 -5.72 -5.00 -17.66
C HIS A 391 -5.54 -5.09 -19.18
N ASN A 392 -4.45 -4.54 -19.73
CA ASN A 392 -4.18 -4.63 -21.16
C ASN A 392 -3.70 -6.03 -21.58
N TYR A 393 -2.74 -6.59 -20.83
CA TYR A 393 -2.17 -7.92 -21.09
C TYR A 393 -2.84 -9.02 -20.25
N ASN A 394 -2.32 -9.33 -19.05
CA ASN A 394 -2.99 -10.16 -18.04
C ASN A 394 -2.48 -9.80 -16.63
N LEU A 395 -3.35 -9.88 -15.62
CA LEU A 395 -3.02 -9.82 -14.20
C LEU A 395 -3.18 -11.22 -13.58
N MET A 396 -2.09 -11.82 -13.10
CA MET A 396 -2.09 -13.16 -12.50
C MET A 396 -2.03 -13.12 -10.96
N ASN A 397 -2.67 -14.08 -10.30
CA ASN A 397 -2.65 -14.25 -8.85
C ASN A 397 -3.12 -12.98 -8.09
N LEU A 398 -4.35 -12.55 -8.39
CA LEU A 398 -5.02 -11.45 -7.71
C LEU A 398 -5.70 -11.95 -6.43
N VAL A 399 -5.42 -11.34 -5.28
CA VAL A 399 -6.08 -11.67 -4.00
C VAL A 399 -6.83 -10.46 -3.47
N LEU A 400 -8.16 -10.50 -3.50
CA LEU A 400 -9.05 -9.53 -2.87
C LEU A 400 -9.60 -10.16 -1.58
N GLU A 401 -9.29 -9.61 -0.41
CA GLU A 401 -9.64 -10.21 0.88
C GLU A 401 -10.24 -9.22 1.88
N ASN A 402 -11.34 -9.59 2.54
CA ASN A 402 -11.99 -8.77 3.58
C ASN A 402 -12.28 -7.34 3.08
N ILE A 403 -13.00 -7.25 1.95
CA ILE A 403 -13.36 -5.99 1.31
C ILE A 403 -14.85 -5.71 1.55
N TYR A 404 -15.15 -4.65 2.29
CA TYR A 404 -16.49 -4.15 2.53
C TYR A 404 -16.75 -2.89 1.69
N GLY A 405 -17.97 -2.76 1.16
CA GLY A 405 -18.43 -1.53 0.51
C GLY A 405 -19.85 -1.14 0.90
N CYS A 406 -20.04 0.13 1.28
CA CYS A 406 -21.36 0.71 1.50
C CYS A 406 -21.60 2.01 0.70
N GLY A 407 -22.67 1.96 -0.11
CA GLY A 407 -23.42 3.15 -0.48
C GLY A 407 -22.84 4.09 -1.55
N GLY A 408 -23.51 5.22 -1.71
CA GLY A 408 -23.15 6.25 -2.69
C GLY A 408 -23.53 5.96 -4.15
N GLY A 409 -24.00 4.74 -4.44
CA GLY A 409 -24.21 4.27 -5.82
C GLY A 409 -22.93 3.83 -6.53
N GLY A 410 -21.83 3.62 -5.80
CA GLY A 410 -20.68 2.85 -6.30
C GLY A 410 -21.07 1.38 -6.50
N GLY A 411 -20.53 0.75 -7.55
CA GLY A 411 -20.61 -0.70 -7.76
C GLY A 411 -19.67 -1.49 -6.85
N GLY A 412 -19.68 -2.81 -6.98
CA GLY A 412 -18.83 -3.70 -6.19
C GLY A 412 -17.48 -3.98 -6.86
N ILE A 413 -17.34 -5.12 -7.55
CA ILE A 413 -16.07 -5.56 -8.15
C ILE A 413 -16.22 -5.70 -9.67
N HIS A 414 -15.29 -5.11 -10.43
CA HIS A 414 -15.17 -5.26 -11.88
C HIS A 414 -13.77 -5.76 -12.25
N LEU A 415 -13.68 -6.87 -12.99
CA LEU A 415 -12.41 -7.50 -13.40
C LEU A 415 -12.39 -7.84 -14.90
N ARG A 416 -11.29 -7.55 -15.60
CA ARG A 416 -10.99 -7.99 -16.99
C ARG A 416 -9.52 -8.41 -17.10
N LYS A 417 -9.25 -9.44 -17.91
CA LYS A 417 -7.92 -10.06 -18.09
C LYS A 417 -7.21 -10.31 -16.75
N CYS A 418 -7.91 -11.04 -15.87
CA CYS A 418 -7.43 -11.48 -14.58
C CYS A 418 -7.43 -13.02 -14.53
N THR A 419 -6.29 -13.64 -14.21
CA THR A 419 -6.14 -15.10 -14.09
C THR A 419 -5.78 -15.49 -12.66
N SER A 420 -6.41 -16.54 -12.15
CA SER A 420 -6.21 -17.05 -10.78
C SER A 420 -6.52 -16.00 -9.72
N ALA A 421 -7.73 -15.42 -9.78
CA ALA A 421 -8.17 -14.40 -8.84
C ALA A 421 -8.98 -15.02 -7.69
N THR A 422 -8.63 -14.72 -6.44
CA THR A 422 -9.35 -15.12 -5.24
C THR A 422 -10.05 -13.92 -4.61
N LEU A 423 -11.38 -14.01 -4.43
CA LEU A 423 -12.23 -13.01 -3.80
C LEU A 423 -12.80 -13.59 -2.50
N GLN A 424 -12.16 -13.27 -1.37
CA GLN A 424 -12.46 -13.82 -0.05
C GLN A 424 -13.09 -12.78 0.89
N ASN A 425 -14.13 -13.16 1.64
CA ASN A 425 -14.79 -12.29 2.63
C ASN A 425 -15.24 -10.92 2.05
N ILE A 426 -15.78 -10.92 0.83
CA ILE A 426 -16.26 -9.68 0.16
C ILE A 426 -17.69 -9.38 0.61
N PHE A 427 -17.98 -8.13 1.00
CA PHE A 427 -19.31 -7.73 1.49
C PHE A 427 -19.76 -6.42 0.84
N TYR A 428 -20.69 -6.50 -0.11
CA TYR A 428 -21.21 -5.35 -0.85
C TYR A 428 -22.64 -4.98 -0.42
N THR A 429 -22.84 -3.69 -0.10
CA THR A 429 -24.17 -3.12 0.23
C THR A 429 -24.49 -1.88 -0.62
N PRO A 430 -25.44 -1.99 -1.58
CA PRO A 430 -25.89 -0.85 -2.37
C PRO A 430 -26.85 0.03 -1.56
N VAL A 431 -26.33 0.93 -0.73
CA VAL A 431 -27.14 2.05 -0.21
C VAL A 431 -27.37 3.03 -1.35
N ARG A 432 -28.64 3.20 -1.76
CA ARG A 432 -29.02 3.99 -2.94
C ARG A 432 -28.49 5.43 -2.92
N GLY A 433 -28.41 6.06 -1.75
CA GLY A 433 -28.00 7.46 -1.61
C GLY A 433 -28.78 8.38 -2.55
N ASN A 434 -28.09 9.30 -3.21
CA ASN A 434 -28.67 10.24 -4.18
C ASN A 434 -28.86 9.64 -5.59
N ALA A 435 -28.81 8.32 -5.76
CA ALA A 435 -28.86 7.72 -7.09
C ALA A 435 -30.22 7.91 -7.82
N PRO A 436 -30.19 8.19 -9.14
CA PRO A 436 -31.38 8.39 -9.96
C PRO A 436 -32.47 7.32 -9.81
N ALA A 437 -33.71 7.69 -10.13
CA ALA A 437 -34.78 6.71 -10.26
C ALA A 437 -34.41 5.66 -11.30
N GLY A 438 -34.61 4.37 -10.97
CA GLY A 438 -34.23 3.25 -11.83
C GLY A 438 -32.72 2.91 -11.87
N TYR A 439 -31.84 3.66 -11.22
CA TYR A 439 -30.42 3.29 -11.17
C TYR A 439 -30.19 2.02 -10.32
N VAL A 440 -29.56 1.02 -10.93
CA VAL A 440 -29.10 -0.20 -10.25
C VAL A 440 -27.57 -0.30 -10.40
N PRO A 441 -26.77 -0.23 -9.33
CA PRO A 441 -25.33 -0.39 -9.42
C PRO A 441 -24.96 -1.82 -9.82
N THR A 442 -23.82 -2.01 -10.47
CA THR A 442 -23.30 -3.36 -10.76
C THR A 442 -22.47 -3.84 -9.55
N ALA A 443 -22.95 -4.88 -8.88
CA ALA A 443 -22.30 -5.51 -7.72
C ALA A 443 -21.08 -6.33 -8.13
N LEU A 444 -21.20 -7.11 -9.21
CA LEU A 444 -20.13 -7.96 -9.72
C LEU A 444 -20.13 -7.93 -11.25
N ASP A 445 -18.97 -7.68 -11.85
CA ASP A 445 -18.82 -7.53 -13.30
C ASP A 445 -17.51 -8.17 -13.78
N ILE A 446 -17.55 -9.44 -14.16
CA ILE A 446 -16.41 -10.18 -14.71
C ILE A 446 -16.86 -10.80 -16.05
N ASP A 447 -15.98 -10.88 -17.04
CA ASP A 447 -16.30 -11.56 -18.31
C ASP A 447 -15.30 -12.68 -18.66
N ASP A 448 -15.48 -13.28 -19.84
CA ASP A 448 -14.70 -14.41 -20.35
C ASP A 448 -13.26 -14.07 -20.75
N SER A 449 -12.83 -12.81 -20.59
CA SER A 449 -11.40 -12.45 -20.59
C SER A 449 -10.65 -12.88 -19.32
N SER A 450 -11.37 -13.25 -18.26
CA SER A 450 -10.79 -13.64 -16.96
C SER A 450 -10.94 -15.14 -16.72
N SER A 451 -10.08 -15.73 -15.89
CA SER A 451 -10.03 -17.18 -15.64
C SER A 451 -9.67 -17.52 -14.19
N ASN A 452 -10.07 -18.72 -13.77
CA ASN A 452 -9.71 -19.32 -12.48
C ASN A 452 -10.11 -18.42 -11.28
N ILE A 453 -11.39 -18.01 -11.27
CA ILE A 453 -11.94 -17.06 -10.30
C ILE A 453 -12.58 -17.81 -9.13
N ALA A 454 -11.94 -17.78 -7.97
CA ALA A 454 -12.49 -18.30 -6.71
C ALA A 454 -13.27 -17.21 -5.97
N LEU A 455 -14.51 -17.52 -5.57
CA LEU A 455 -15.32 -16.67 -4.68
C LEU A 455 -15.48 -17.41 -3.35
N ILE A 456 -15.10 -16.81 -2.22
CA ILE A 456 -15.10 -17.46 -0.90
C ILE A 456 -15.79 -16.54 0.11
N ASN A 457 -16.91 -16.98 0.69
CA ASN A 457 -17.68 -16.20 1.66
C ASN A 457 -18.00 -14.77 1.17
N ALA A 458 -18.44 -14.64 -0.09
CA ALA A 458 -18.81 -13.35 -0.67
C ALA A 458 -20.33 -13.09 -0.55
N PHE A 459 -20.70 -11.87 -0.18
CA PHE A 459 -22.08 -11.43 0.05
C PHE A 459 -22.38 -10.17 -0.76
N TRP A 460 -23.46 -10.21 -1.54
CA TRP A 460 -23.89 -9.13 -2.44
C TRP A 460 -25.35 -8.77 -2.13
N ASN A 461 -25.59 -7.67 -1.43
CA ASN A 461 -26.93 -7.28 -0.96
C ASN A 461 -27.78 -6.58 -2.04
N GLY A 462 -27.81 -7.15 -3.25
CA GLY A 462 -28.40 -6.56 -4.45
C GLY A 462 -27.38 -5.87 -5.36
N GLY A 463 -27.89 -5.20 -6.39
CA GLY A 463 -27.11 -4.75 -7.56
C GLY A 463 -27.12 -5.78 -8.69
N LEU A 464 -26.65 -5.38 -9.88
CA LEU A 464 -26.52 -6.28 -11.04
C LEU A 464 -25.31 -7.20 -10.87
N VAL A 465 -25.43 -8.44 -11.32
CA VAL A 465 -24.32 -9.40 -11.45
C VAL A 465 -24.15 -9.74 -12.93
N LYS A 466 -22.93 -9.60 -13.46
CA LYS A 466 -22.55 -9.94 -14.82
C LYS A 466 -21.32 -10.84 -14.76
N THR A 467 -21.40 -12.01 -15.40
CA THR A 467 -20.32 -13.01 -15.42
C THR A 467 -19.91 -13.42 -16.85
N GLY A 468 -20.41 -12.76 -17.89
CA GLY A 468 -20.09 -13.08 -19.29
C GLY A 468 -20.29 -14.57 -19.63
N LYS A 469 -19.32 -15.18 -20.31
CA LYS A 469 -19.23 -16.64 -20.49
C LYS A 469 -18.32 -17.32 -19.44
N LEU A 470 -18.15 -16.76 -18.25
CA LEU A 470 -17.58 -17.52 -17.13
C LEU A 470 -18.58 -18.63 -16.80
N ILE A 471 -18.15 -19.87 -17.04
CA ILE A 471 -18.99 -21.07 -16.90
C ILE A 471 -18.92 -21.33 -15.38
N LYS A 472 -19.80 -20.62 -14.66
CA LYS A 472 -20.28 -20.84 -13.29
C LYS A 472 -19.27 -20.74 -12.12
N THR A 473 -19.30 -19.58 -11.44
CA THR A 473 -18.52 -19.24 -10.23
C THR A 473 -19.26 -19.53 -8.92
N PHE A 474 -18.63 -20.21 -7.93
CA PHE A 474 -19.31 -20.59 -6.67
C PHE A 474 -18.61 -20.33 -5.34
N GLY A 475 -19.34 -19.60 -4.50
CA GLY A 475 -19.08 -19.41 -3.06
C GLY A 475 -19.71 -18.12 -2.52
N THR A 476 -20.93 -17.79 -2.97
CA THR A 476 -21.65 -16.58 -2.56
C THR A 476 -22.90 -16.93 -1.74
N ASN A 477 -23.07 -16.25 -0.60
CA ASN A 477 -24.34 -16.22 0.11
C ASN A 477 -25.12 -15.00 -0.38
N SER A 478 -26.25 -15.22 -1.05
CA SER A 478 -27.19 -14.17 -1.42
C SER A 478 -28.57 -14.50 -0.86
N ASN A 479 -29.31 -13.48 -0.41
CA ASN A 479 -30.63 -13.66 0.17
C ASN A 479 -31.68 -13.81 -0.97
N PRO A 480 -32.27 -15.01 -1.18
CA PRO A 480 -32.96 -15.35 -2.44
C PRO A 480 -34.41 -14.84 -2.51
N ALA A 481 -34.72 -13.71 -1.86
CA ALA A 481 -36.08 -13.25 -1.59
C ALA A 481 -36.62 -12.18 -2.55
N LYS A 482 -35.87 -11.79 -3.60
CA LYS A 482 -36.29 -10.68 -4.48
C LYS A 482 -35.98 -10.77 -5.98
N TYR A 483 -34.98 -11.55 -6.40
CA TYR A 483 -34.68 -11.81 -7.82
C TYR A 483 -34.21 -13.26 -7.94
N ASP A 484 -34.59 -13.94 -9.04
CA ASP A 484 -34.60 -15.41 -9.14
C ASP A 484 -33.24 -16.03 -9.47
N ASN A 485 -32.24 -15.73 -8.64
CA ASN A 485 -30.86 -16.18 -8.79
C ASN A 485 -30.61 -17.43 -7.92
N ARG A 486 -30.54 -18.60 -8.56
CA ARG A 486 -29.99 -19.84 -7.97
C ARG A 486 -29.09 -20.53 -8.97
N LEU A 487 -27.95 -21.02 -8.50
CA LEU A 487 -26.79 -21.32 -9.34
C LEU A 487 -25.89 -22.31 -8.54
N ILE A 488 -25.44 -23.43 -9.13
CA ILE A 488 -24.23 -24.27 -8.83
C ILE A 488 -23.93 -25.06 -10.13
N GLU A 489 -22.68 -25.15 -10.61
CA GLU A 489 -22.19 -26.22 -11.54
C GLU A 489 -20.68 -26.08 -11.83
N VAL A 490 -20.15 -27.00 -12.64
CA VAL A 490 -18.78 -27.05 -13.19
C VAL A 490 -18.87 -27.15 -14.72
N TYR A 491 -17.77 -26.97 -15.45
CA TYR A 491 -17.72 -26.94 -16.91
C TYR A 491 -16.77 -27.97 -17.53
N ASP A 492 -17.02 -28.22 -18.81
CA ASP A 492 -16.06 -28.75 -19.79
C ASP A 492 -15.67 -27.63 -20.77
N ARG A 493 -14.45 -27.69 -21.31
CA ARG A 493 -13.99 -26.89 -22.47
C ARG A 493 -13.44 -27.87 -23.51
N PRO A 494 -14.06 -27.98 -24.71
CA PRO A 494 -13.48 -28.75 -25.79
C PRO A 494 -12.04 -28.31 -26.09
N ASN A 495 -11.15 -29.30 -26.24
CA ASN A 495 -9.85 -29.18 -26.92
C ASN A 495 -8.68 -28.49 -26.18
N ASN A 496 -8.50 -28.59 -24.85
CA ASN A 496 -7.21 -28.23 -24.22
C ASN A 496 -6.56 -29.24 -23.25
N GLY A 497 -7.28 -30.24 -22.73
CA GLY A 497 -6.69 -31.34 -21.94
C GLY A 497 -6.09 -30.98 -20.59
N GLN A 498 -6.34 -29.78 -20.04
CA GLN A 498 -5.87 -29.36 -18.71
C GLN A 498 -7.05 -29.19 -17.76
N GLY A 499 -7.07 -29.98 -16.68
CA GLY A 499 -8.12 -29.93 -15.65
C GLY A 499 -7.68 -29.13 -14.43
N GLU A 500 -8.49 -28.16 -14.02
CA GLU A 500 -8.27 -27.32 -12.83
C GLU A 500 -9.51 -27.36 -11.92
N GLY A 501 -9.30 -27.34 -10.60
CA GLY A 501 -10.29 -27.83 -9.63
C GLY A 501 -11.03 -26.80 -8.78
N LEU A 502 -12.07 -27.26 -8.07
CA LEU A 502 -12.84 -26.51 -7.07
C LEU A 502 -12.74 -27.22 -5.71
N VAL A 503 -12.53 -26.45 -4.63
CA VAL A 503 -12.57 -26.93 -3.24
C VAL A 503 -13.87 -26.49 -2.58
N LEU A 504 -14.60 -27.43 -1.96
CA LEU A 504 -15.81 -27.17 -1.17
C LEU A 504 -15.56 -27.46 0.31
N TYR A 505 -15.82 -26.49 1.17
CA TYR A 505 -15.85 -26.66 2.63
C TYR A 505 -17.31 -26.64 3.13
N GLY A 506 -17.65 -27.53 4.08
CA GLY A 506 -18.97 -27.57 4.73
C GLY A 506 -20.02 -28.48 4.08
N THR A 507 -19.71 -29.14 2.96
CA THR A 507 -20.49 -30.29 2.43
C THR A 507 -20.04 -31.59 3.07
N LYS A 508 -20.94 -32.57 3.17
CA LYS A 508 -20.57 -33.98 3.30
C LYS A 508 -20.19 -34.50 1.92
N THR A 509 -19.07 -35.21 1.86
CA THR A 509 -18.54 -35.81 0.65
C THR A 509 -18.37 -37.31 0.89
N TRP A 510 -18.71 -38.11 -0.09
CA TRP A 510 -18.46 -39.55 -0.11
C TRP A 510 -18.00 -39.95 -1.50
N CYS A 511 -16.95 -40.76 -1.56
CA CYS A 511 -16.38 -41.25 -2.80
C CYS A 511 -16.37 -42.77 -2.78
N HIS A 512 -16.53 -43.38 -3.96
CA HIS A 512 -16.30 -44.79 -4.18
C HIS A 512 -15.52 -44.97 -5.48
N SER A 513 -14.53 -45.86 -5.46
CA SER A 513 -13.85 -46.38 -6.64
C SER A 513 -13.81 -47.90 -6.53
N GLY A 514 -14.16 -48.61 -7.61
CA GLY A 514 -14.16 -50.07 -7.62
C GLY A 514 -15.00 -50.68 -8.75
N LYS A 515 -14.92 -51.99 -8.90
CA LYS A 515 -15.60 -52.75 -9.95
C LYS A 515 -17.08 -52.98 -9.64
N LEU A 516 -17.96 -52.68 -10.60
CA LEU A 516 -19.40 -52.89 -10.55
C LEU A 516 -19.82 -53.90 -11.62
N GLU A 517 -20.12 -55.12 -11.18
CA GLU A 517 -20.53 -56.23 -12.07
C GLU A 517 -21.85 -55.95 -12.81
N VAL A 518 -22.11 -56.71 -13.89
CA VAL A 518 -23.34 -56.55 -14.70
C VAL A 518 -24.58 -56.79 -13.84
N GLY A 519 -25.49 -55.82 -13.83
CA GLY A 519 -26.72 -55.85 -13.04
C GLY A 519 -26.55 -55.55 -11.55
N ALA A 520 -25.32 -55.36 -11.06
CA ALA A 520 -25.07 -54.96 -9.68
C ALA A 520 -25.52 -53.51 -9.42
N SER A 521 -25.80 -53.21 -8.14
CA SER A 521 -26.25 -51.90 -7.69
C SER A 521 -25.46 -51.43 -6.47
N LEU A 522 -25.01 -50.17 -6.47
CA LEU A 522 -24.31 -49.54 -5.36
C LEU A 522 -25.17 -48.43 -4.74
N SER A 523 -25.60 -48.60 -3.49
CA SER A 523 -26.43 -47.62 -2.77
C SER A 523 -25.60 -46.48 -2.18
N LEU A 524 -25.97 -45.26 -2.57
CA LEU A 524 -25.32 -44.01 -2.17
C LEU A 524 -25.74 -43.57 -0.75
N PRO A 525 -25.03 -42.63 -0.10
CA PRO A 525 -25.43 -42.06 1.20
C PRO A 525 -26.59 -41.04 1.12
N VAL A 526 -27.37 -41.05 0.04
CA VAL A 526 -28.43 -40.07 -0.27
C VAL A 526 -29.70 -40.78 -0.77
N GLY A 527 -30.88 -40.21 -0.55
CA GLY A 527 -32.16 -40.83 -0.96
C GLY A 527 -33.37 -40.28 -0.19
N ALA A 528 -34.43 -41.07 -0.10
CA ALA A 528 -35.70 -40.67 0.50
C ALA A 528 -35.73 -40.61 2.05
N VAL A 529 -34.67 -41.05 2.73
CA VAL A 529 -34.56 -40.99 4.21
C VAL A 529 -34.45 -39.53 4.69
N PRO A 530 -35.20 -39.09 5.72
CA PRO A 530 -35.37 -37.66 6.01
C PRO A 530 -34.12 -36.99 6.63
N LYS A 531 -33.28 -36.41 5.77
CA LYS A 531 -32.49 -35.18 6.04
C LYS A 531 -31.84 -34.58 4.78
N THR A 532 -31.42 -35.42 3.83
CA THR A 532 -30.82 -34.96 2.56
C THR A 532 -31.86 -34.18 1.73
N LYS A 533 -31.65 -32.86 1.58
CA LYS A 533 -32.57 -31.99 0.81
C LYS A 533 -32.26 -32.00 -0.69
N VAL A 534 -30.98 -31.92 -1.02
CA VAL A 534 -30.41 -32.01 -2.38
C VAL A 534 -29.04 -32.70 -2.25
N ALA A 535 -28.65 -33.47 -3.27
CA ALA A 535 -27.28 -33.93 -3.45
C ALA A 535 -26.87 -33.90 -4.93
N THR A 536 -25.58 -33.70 -5.19
CA THR A 536 -24.97 -33.86 -6.51
C THR A 536 -24.24 -35.19 -6.55
N VAL A 537 -24.45 -35.97 -7.61
CA VAL A 537 -23.75 -37.23 -7.86
C VAL A 537 -23.02 -37.09 -9.20
N THR A 538 -21.70 -37.19 -9.19
CA THR A 538 -20.93 -37.45 -10.40
C THR A 538 -20.56 -38.93 -10.46
N VAL A 539 -20.60 -39.50 -11.65
CA VAL A 539 -20.15 -40.87 -11.91
C VAL A 539 -19.46 -40.97 -13.25
N SER A 540 -18.37 -41.72 -13.28
CA SER A 540 -17.73 -42.25 -14.49
C SER A 540 -17.62 -43.77 -14.37
N ALA A 541 -17.73 -44.48 -15.49
CA ALA A 541 -17.63 -45.93 -15.58
C ALA A 541 -16.89 -46.34 -16.86
N SER A 542 -15.95 -47.28 -16.76
CA SER A 542 -15.27 -47.84 -17.92
C SER A 542 -14.88 -49.31 -17.75
N ASP A 543 -14.80 -50.04 -18.86
CA ASP A 543 -14.22 -51.39 -18.94
C ASP A 543 -12.75 -51.38 -19.43
N GLY A 544 -12.18 -50.20 -19.64
CA GLY A 544 -10.85 -50.01 -20.24
C GLY A 544 -10.80 -50.24 -21.77
N LYS A 545 -11.95 -50.35 -22.45
CA LYS A 545 -12.07 -50.62 -23.88
C LYS A 545 -13.19 -49.80 -24.53
N ASP A 546 -14.36 -50.41 -24.72
CA ASP A 546 -15.45 -49.92 -25.55
C ASP A 546 -16.51 -49.19 -24.70
N ILE A 547 -16.52 -49.44 -23.39
CA ILE A 547 -17.41 -48.79 -22.43
C ILE A 547 -16.65 -47.63 -21.79
N ASN A 548 -17.09 -46.41 -22.07
CA ASN A 548 -16.69 -45.21 -21.35
C ASN A 548 -17.92 -44.31 -21.22
N GLN A 549 -18.49 -44.24 -20.02
CA GLN A 549 -19.76 -43.55 -19.75
C GLN A 549 -19.63 -42.67 -18.51
N SER A 550 -20.08 -41.42 -18.59
CA SER A 550 -20.01 -40.48 -17.47
C SER A 550 -21.23 -39.58 -17.41
N ALA A 551 -21.61 -39.17 -16.20
CA ALA A 551 -22.74 -38.27 -15.99
C ALA A 551 -22.67 -37.49 -14.66
N GLN A 552 -23.29 -36.32 -14.68
CA GLN A 552 -23.65 -35.56 -13.50
C GLN A 552 -25.17 -35.65 -13.30
N PHE A 553 -25.57 -35.99 -12.09
CA PHE A 553 -26.95 -36.08 -11.66
C PHE A 553 -27.21 -35.20 -10.43
N LEU A 554 -28.45 -34.77 -10.28
CA LEU A 554 -29.00 -34.23 -9.04
C LEU A 554 -29.96 -35.23 -8.40
N VAL A 555 -29.86 -35.37 -7.09
CA VAL A 555 -30.84 -36.06 -6.24
C VAL A 555 -31.61 -34.98 -5.49
N GLY A 556 -32.89 -34.80 -5.81
CA GLY A 556 -33.79 -33.92 -5.08
C GLY A 556 -34.39 -34.58 -3.83
N GLY A 557 -35.27 -33.83 -3.17
CA GLY A 557 -36.07 -34.35 -2.05
C GLY A 557 -36.81 -35.64 -2.42
N GLN A 558 -37.02 -36.50 -1.42
CA GLN A 558 -37.58 -37.86 -1.58
C GLN A 558 -36.75 -38.78 -2.51
N GLY A 559 -35.50 -38.43 -2.83
CA GLY A 559 -34.60 -39.27 -3.62
C GLY A 559 -34.86 -39.25 -5.14
N ARG A 560 -35.65 -38.30 -5.64
CA ARG A 560 -35.90 -38.13 -7.09
C ARG A 560 -34.60 -37.78 -7.83
N THR A 561 -34.23 -38.57 -8.83
CA THR A 561 -33.02 -38.35 -9.65
C THR A 561 -33.32 -37.55 -10.92
N ILE A 562 -32.36 -36.70 -11.32
CA ILE A 562 -32.37 -35.91 -12.56
C ILE A 562 -30.97 -35.99 -13.18
N LYS A 563 -30.85 -36.35 -14.46
CA LYS A 563 -29.59 -36.23 -15.22
C LYS A 563 -29.43 -34.76 -15.65
N VAL A 564 -28.31 -34.15 -15.27
CA VAL A 564 -27.96 -32.76 -15.65
C VAL A 564 -27.13 -32.77 -16.93
N ALA A 565 -26.10 -33.61 -16.97
CA ALA A 565 -25.20 -33.78 -18.10
C ALA A 565 -24.68 -35.23 -18.14
N GLY A 566 -24.13 -35.65 -19.28
CA GLY A 566 -23.47 -36.96 -19.43
C GLY A 566 -23.76 -37.68 -20.73
N THR A 567 -22.93 -38.68 -21.03
CA THR A 567 -22.97 -39.50 -22.25
C THR A 567 -24.30 -40.25 -22.44
N ASP A 568 -24.62 -40.65 -23.66
CA ASP A 568 -25.92 -41.27 -23.97
C ASP A 568 -26.13 -42.63 -23.27
N GLY A 569 -25.07 -43.35 -22.93
CA GLY A 569 -25.11 -44.58 -22.12
C GLY A 569 -25.39 -44.35 -20.63
N THR A 570 -26.03 -43.24 -20.24
CA THR A 570 -26.41 -42.95 -18.84
C THR A 570 -27.88 -42.53 -18.70
N SER A 571 -28.52 -42.90 -17.57
CA SER A 571 -29.97 -42.72 -17.34
C SER A 571 -30.32 -42.46 -15.86
N THR A 572 -31.53 -41.94 -15.60
CA THR A 572 -32.16 -41.91 -14.27
C THR A 572 -33.19 -43.02 -14.04
N ALA A 573 -33.58 -43.72 -15.10
CA ALA A 573 -34.43 -44.91 -15.04
C ALA A 573 -33.58 -46.17 -15.25
N ASP A 574 -33.98 -47.30 -14.68
CA ASP A 574 -33.33 -48.59 -14.93
C ASP A 574 -33.55 -48.99 -16.41
N MET A 575 -32.48 -49.05 -17.19
CA MET A 575 -32.51 -49.25 -18.64
C MET A 575 -31.37 -50.15 -19.09
N ALA A 576 -31.69 -51.19 -19.89
CA ALA A 576 -30.68 -51.99 -20.56
C ALA A 576 -29.74 -51.11 -21.42
N GLY A 577 -28.44 -51.43 -21.42
CA GLY A 577 -27.40 -50.69 -22.15
C GLY A 577 -26.94 -49.39 -21.50
N LYS A 578 -27.31 -49.09 -20.24
CA LYS A 578 -26.97 -47.80 -19.59
C LYS A 578 -26.47 -47.91 -18.14
N LEU A 579 -25.68 -46.93 -17.71
CA LEU A 579 -25.37 -46.68 -16.30
C LEU A 579 -26.51 -45.86 -15.69
N CYS A 580 -27.21 -46.40 -14.71
CA CYS A 580 -28.49 -45.86 -14.26
C CYS A 580 -28.42 -45.35 -12.81
N LEU A 581 -28.71 -44.07 -12.58
CA LEU A 581 -28.88 -43.52 -11.23
C LEU A 581 -30.36 -43.51 -10.84
N VAL A 582 -30.80 -44.59 -10.18
CA VAL A 582 -32.22 -44.85 -9.93
C VAL A 582 -32.68 -44.28 -8.57
N PRO A 583 -33.92 -43.74 -8.49
CA PRO A 583 -34.48 -43.25 -7.23
C PRO A 583 -34.83 -44.41 -6.28
N GLY A 584 -34.82 -44.15 -4.98
CA GLY A 584 -35.17 -45.16 -3.96
C GLY A 584 -35.02 -44.66 -2.52
N LYS A 585 -35.26 -45.57 -1.56
CA LYS A 585 -35.01 -45.32 -0.12
C LYS A 585 -33.58 -44.79 0.09
N ARG A 586 -32.62 -45.44 -0.57
CA ARG A 586 -31.33 -44.85 -0.98
C ARG A 586 -31.33 -44.82 -2.50
N VAL A 587 -30.76 -43.78 -3.09
CA VAL A 587 -30.45 -43.74 -4.53
C VAL A 587 -29.32 -44.73 -4.80
N SER A 588 -29.35 -45.42 -5.93
CA SER A 588 -28.31 -46.39 -6.31
C SER A 588 -27.81 -46.16 -7.72
N VAL A 589 -26.52 -46.40 -7.95
CA VAL A 589 -25.94 -46.55 -9.30
C VAL A 589 -26.06 -48.02 -9.70
N LEU A 590 -26.65 -48.30 -10.86
CA LEU A 590 -26.81 -49.63 -11.44
C LEU A 590 -26.01 -49.74 -12.74
N ASN A 591 -25.25 -50.83 -12.89
CA ASN A 591 -24.63 -51.17 -14.16
C ASN A 591 -25.57 -52.02 -15.03
N ARG A 592 -26.03 -51.50 -16.17
CA ARG A 592 -26.71 -52.26 -17.23
C ARG A 592 -25.97 -52.23 -18.57
N LEU A 593 -24.68 -51.88 -18.59
CA LEU A 593 -23.87 -51.65 -19.79
C LEU A 593 -23.45 -52.93 -20.55
N GLY A 594 -23.90 -54.11 -20.10
CA GLY A 594 -23.61 -55.40 -20.73
C GLY A 594 -22.28 -56.03 -20.32
N GLY A 595 -21.27 -55.22 -19.98
CA GLY A 595 -20.01 -55.65 -19.37
C GLY A 595 -19.84 -55.13 -17.92
N PRO A 596 -19.00 -55.77 -17.10
CA PRO A 596 -18.59 -55.21 -15.82
C PRO A 596 -17.69 -53.99 -16.04
N VAL A 597 -17.77 -53.00 -15.15
CA VAL A 597 -17.04 -51.73 -15.29
C VAL A 597 -16.41 -51.30 -13.98
N ASP A 598 -15.24 -50.67 -14.04
CA ASP A 598 -14.70 -49.90 -12.93
C ASP A 598 -15.44 -48.56 -12.87
N VAL A 599 -16.03 -48.25 -11.72
CA VAL A 599 -16.77 -47.00 -11.48
C VAL A 599 -16.01 -46.10 -10.52
N VAL A 600 -16.04 -44.79 -10.80
CA VAL A 600 -15.65 -43.74 -9.86
C VAL A 600 -16.89 -42.87 -9.63
N ILE A 601 -17.32 -42.78 -8.38
CA ILE A 601 -18.55 -42.09 -7.97
C ILE A 601 -18.20 -41.11 -6.86
N THR A 602 -18.62 -39.85 -6.99
CA THR A 602 -18.52 -38.83 -5.94
C THR A 602 -19.89 -38.24 -5.63
N VAL A 603 -20.23 -38.15 -4.36
CA VAL A 603 -21.52 -37.64 -3.86
C VAL A 603 -21.28 -36.49 -2.90
N PHE A 604 -21.86 -35.33 -3.21
CA PHE A 604 -21.82 -34.12 -2.38
C PHE A 604 -23.22 -33.78 -1.87
N TRP A 605 -23.38 -33.58 -0.55
CA TRP A 605 -24.66 -33.21 0.05
C TRP A 605 -24.51 -32.42 1.37
N HIS A 606 -25.64 -31.99 1.93
CA HIS A 606 -25.74 -31.39 3.28
C HIS A 606 -26.56 -32.31 4.19
#